data_AF-A0A918I127-F1
#
_entry.id   AF-A0A918I127-F1
#
_cell.length_a   1.000
_cell.length_b   1.000
_cell.length_c   1.000
_cell.angle_alpha   90.00
_cell.angle_beta   90.00
_cell.angle_gamma   90.00
#
_symmetry.space_group_name_H-M   'P 1'
#
loop_
_entity.id
_entity.type
_entity.pdbx_description
1 polymer ?
#
loop_
_entity_poly.entity_id
_entity_poly.type
_entity_poly.pdbx_seq_one_letter_code
_entity_poly.pdbx_strand_id
1 'polypeptide(L)' 'MEPSIHGHELSPGDELGHDTAPTCCGGEMDPTNSTTYRCGHCGTVLEVNGLGLVSDIR' A
#
# COMPACT_ATOMS: atom_id res chain seq x y z
N MET A 1 7.37 -2.80 -10.00
CA MET A 1 6.03 -2.17 -10.10
C MET A 1 5.74 -1.68 -8.71
N GLU A 2 5.58 -0.38 -8.53
CA GLU A 2 5.39 0.20 -7.21
C GLU A 2 3.89 0.24 -6.86
N PRO A 3 3.52 0.16 -5.57
CA PRO A 3 2.15 0.43 -5.14
C PRO A 3 1.74 1.86 -5.49
N SER A 4 0.45 2.07 -5.70
CA SER A 4 -0.11 3.37 -6.03
C SER A 4 -1.46 3.58 -5.37
N ILE A 5 -1.85 4.82 -5.15
CA ILE A 5 -3.19 5.19 -4.70
C ILE A 5 -3.76 6.27 -5.61
N HIS A 6 -4.98 6.07 -6.10
CA HIS A 6 -5.63 6.98 -7.06
C HIS A 6 -4.77 7.31 -8.30
N GLY A 7 -3.89 6.40 -8.72
CA GLY A 7 -2.97 6.60 -9.86
C GLY A 7 -1.66 7.32 -9.51
N HIS A 8 -1.40 7.61 -8.24
CA HIS A 8 -0.14 8.17 -7.74
C HIS A 8 0.71 7.07 -7.09
N GLU A 9 1.97 6.92 -7.53
CA GLU A 9 2.91 5.99 -6.90
C GLU A 9 3.17 6.38 -5.45
N LEU A 10 3.18 5.39 -4.57
CA LEU A 10 3.39 5.56 -3.13
C LEU A 10 4.87 5.46 -2.79
N SER A 11 5.33 6.37 -1.94
CA SER A 11 6.66 6.39 -1.34
C SER A 11 6.57 6.41 0.19
N PRO A 12 7.62 5.98 0.91
CA PRO A 12 7.68 6.15 2.36
C PRO A 12 7.44 7.61 2.78
N GLY A 13 6.51 7.79 3.73
CA GLY A 13 6.05 9.09 4.20
C GLY A 13 4.75 9.59 3.56
N ASP A 14 4.31 8.99 2.45
CA ASP A 14 3.05 9.36 1.80
C ASP A 14 1.84 8.92 2.63
N GLU A 15 0.77 9.69 2.56
CA GLU A 15 -0.49 9.37 3.21
C GLU A 15 -1.32 8.44 2.31
N LEU A 16 -1.58 7.22 2.81
CA LEU A 16 -2.51 6.29 2.17
C LEU A 16 -3.96 6.53 2.64
N GLY A 17 -4.11 6.92 3.91
CA GLY A 17 -5.39 6.91 4.62
C GLY A 17 -5.74 5.52 5.15
N HIS A 18 -6.69 5.46 6.10
CA HIS A 18 -7.10 4.20 6.75
C HIS A 18 -8.17 3.41 5.97
N ASP A 19 -8.88 4.05 5.06
CA ASP A 19 -10.08 3.48 4.41
C ASP A 19 -9.90 3.16 2.91
N THR A 20 -8.67 3.31 2.37
CA THR A 20 -8.42 3.10 0.94
C THR A 20 -7.40 1.98 0.72
N ALA A 21 -7.76 1.00 -0.11
CA ALA A 21 -6.84 -0.06 -0.52
C ALA A 21 -5.89 0.47 -1.63
N PRO A 22 -4.57 0.30 -1.47
CA PRO A 22 -3.60 0.62 -2.51
C PRO A 22 -3.71 -0.35 -3.68
N THR A 23 -3.28 0.10 -4.85
CA THR A 23 -3.27 -0.68 -6.09
C THR A 23 -1.84 -1.06 -6.45
N CYS A 24 -1.60 -2.32 -6.80
CA CYS A 24 -0.31 -2.79 -7.30
C CYS A 24 -0.53 -3.81 -8.44
N CYS A 25 0.31 -3.75 -9.49
CA CYS A 25 0.16 -4.60 -10.68
C CYS A 25 -1.23 -4.53 -11.37
N GLY A 26 -1.90 -3.39 -11.26
CA GLY A 26 -3.22 -3.18 -11.87
C GLY A 26 -4.40 -3.79 -11.10
N GLY A 27 -4.18 -4.29 -9.88
CA GLY A 27 -5.23 -4.75 -8.99
C GLY A 27 -5.08 -4.17 -7.57
N GLU A 28 -6.17 -4.17 -6.80
CA GLU A 28 -6.14 -3.79 -5.39
C GLU A 28 -5.25 -4.77 -4.59
N MET A 29 -4.48 -4.24 -3.66
CA MET A 29 -3.67 -5.03 -2.73
C MET A 29 -4.55 -5.55 -1.60
N ASP A 30 -4.28 -6.78 -1.17
CA ASP A 30 -5.02 -7.43 -0.10
C ASP A 30 -4.53 -6.94 1.28
N PRO A 31 -5.42 -6.46 2.17
CA PRO A 31 -5.05 -6.16 3.54
C PRO A 31 -4.76 -7.45 4.30
N THR A 32 -3.55 -7.57 4.83
CA THR A 32 -3.14 -8.70 5.69
C THR A 32 -3.41 -8.42 7.17
N ASN A 33 -3.37 -7.15 7.56
CA ASN A 33 -3.76 -6.62 8.87
C ASN A 33 -4.10 -5.12 8.72
N SER A 34 -4.36 -4.41 9.83
CA SER A 34 -4.73 -2.98 9.83
C SER A 34 -3.64 -2.02 9.33
N THR A 35 -2.42 -2.50 9.13
CA THR A 35 -1.22 -1.70 8.80
C THR A 35 -0.43 -2.28 7.63
N THR A 36 -0.86 -3.37 7.02
CA THR A 36 -0.03 -4.09 6.03
C THR A 36 -0.89 -4.60 4.89
N TYR A 37 -0.52 -4.22 3.68
CA TYR A 37 -1.13 -4.64 2.42
C TYR A 37 -0.15 -5.49 1.62
N ARG A 38 -0.65 -6.51 0.92
CA ARG A 38 0.17 -7.37 0.07
C ARG A 38 -0.42 -7.47 -1.32
N CYS A 39 0.41 -7.25 -2.34
CA CYS A 39 0.04 -7.50 -3.71
C CYS A 39 0.00 -9.01 -3.97
N GLY A 40 -1.17 -9.53 -4.34
CA GLY A 40 -1.33 -10.95 -4.70
C GLY A 40 -0.58 -11.35 -5.97
N HIS A 41 -0.19 -10.39 -6.83
CA HIS A 41 0.46 -10.67 -8.11
C HIS A 41 1.99 -10.75 -8.01
N CYS A 42 2.65 -9.68 -7.56
CA CYS A 42 4.11 -9.62 -7.47
C CYS A 42 4.65 -9.89 -6.06
N GLY A 43 3.78 -10.00 -5.05
CA GLY A 43 4.17 -10.25 -3.67
C GLY A 43 4.61 -9.03 -2.88
N THR A 44 4.65 -7.84 -3.49
CA THR A 44 5.03 -6.57 -2.84
C THR A 44 4.18 -6.31 -1.60
N VAL A 45 4.82 -5.86 -0.53
CA VAL A 45 4.24 -5.54 0.76
C VAL A 45 4.36 -4.03 0.98
N LEU A 46 3.24 -3.40 1.31
CA LEU A 46 3.16 -2.00 1.73
C LEU A 46 2.78 -1.97 3.21
N GLU A 47 3.56 -1.27 4.03
CA GLU A 47 3.26 -1.05 5.44
C GLU A 47 2.92 0.41 5.71
N VAL A 48 1.91 0.64 6.55
CA VAL A 48 1.54 1.95 7.06
C VAL A 48 1.63 1.99 8.58
N ASN A 49 1.95 3.16 9.12
CA ASN A 49 1.98 3.36 10.58
C ASN A 49 0.57 3.66 11.14
N GLY A 50 0.48 3.85 12.46
CA GLY A 50 -0.80 4.18 13.11
C GLY A 50 -1.44 5.51 12.68
N LEU A 51 -0.73 6.35 11.91
CA LEU A 51 -1.24 7.59 11.32
C LEU A 51 -1.71 7.40 9.88
N GLY A 52 -1.59 6.19 9.30
CA GLY A 52 -1.95 5.94 7.90
C GLY A 52 -0.89 6.40 6.89
N LEU A 53 0.34 6.66 7.35
CA LEU A 53 1.47 7.03 6.51
C LEU A 53 2.27 5.78 6.13
N VAL A 54 2.69 5.69 4.87
CA VAL A 54 3.55 4.61 4.37
C VAL A 54 4.86 4.60 5.16
N SER A 55 5.14 3.50 5.84
CA SER A 55 6.37 3.29 6.61
C SER A 55 7.41 2.47 5.84
N ASP A 56 6.98 1.53 5.00
CA ASP A 56 7.87 0.64 4.25
C ASP A 56 7.20 0.08 2.98
N ILE A 57 8.01 -0.23 1.96
CA ILE A 57 7.60 -0.88 0.71
C ILE A 57 8.66 -1.92 0.32
N ARG A 58 8.28 -3.19 0.15
CA ARG A 58 9.23 -4.29 -0.15
C ARG A 58 8.68 -5.39 -1.05
#